data_AF-A0A8J9VKX4-F1
#
_entry.id   AF-A0A8J9VKX4-F1
#
_cell.length_a   1.000
_cell.length_b   1.000
_cell.length_c   1.000
_cell.angle_alpha   90.00
_cell.angle_beta   90.00
_cell.angle_gamma   90.00
#
_symmetry.space_group_name_H-M   'P 1'
#
loop_
_entity.id
_entity.type
_entity.pdbx_description
1 polymer ?
#
loop_
_entity_poly.entity_id
_entity_poly.type
_entity_poly.pdbx_seq_one_letter_code
_entity_poly.pdbx_strand_id
1 'polypeptide(L)'
;MYLPKISRNKILRQFLKRMQSVKQPSLPPTADAAFGHFKRVYLQIQTWLGKEITSEEWGWKYKCGMLIPQIMTHLPAPESLLKMIISTCKSGCGASFGCRKSRLNCTVACLECNG
;
A
#
# COMPACT_ATOMS: atom_id res chain seq x y z
N MET A 1 15.88 -25.65 -30.26
CA MET A 1 15.62 -25.59 -28.82
C MET A 1 14.67 -24.43 -28.55
N TYR A 2 13.36 -24.68 -28.47
CA TYR A 2 12.34 -23.62 -28.33
C TYR A 2 12.09 -23.35 -26.84
N LEU A 3 12.36 -22.13 -26.38
CA LEU A 3 11.91 -21.69 -25.06
C LEU A 3 10.42 -21.33 -25.13
N PRO A 4 9.55 -21.87 -24.25
CA PRO A 4 8.15 -21.56 -24.28
C PRO A 4 7.93 -20.08 -23.94
N LYS A 5 7.21 -19.34 -24.80
CA LYS A 5 6.76 -17.98 -24.52
C LYS A 5 5.75 -18.02 -23.38
N ILE A 6 6.23 -17.93 -22.15
CA ILE A 6 5.36 -17.80 -20.98
C ILE A 6 4.68 -16.43 -21.09
N SER A 7 3.34 -16.45 -21.22
CA SER A 7 2.53 -15.23 -21.27
C SER A 7 2.78 -14.38 -20.03
N ARG A 8 3.05 -13.08 -20.22
CA ARG A 8 3.26 -12.09 -19.16
C ARG A 8 2.18 -12.17 -18.06
N ASN A 9 0.96 -12.48 -18.47
CA ASN A 9 -0.19 -12.66 -17.57
C ASN A 9 -0.08 -13.88 -16.66
N LYS A 10 0.56 -14.97 -17.10
CA LYS A 10 0.77 -16.18 -16.30
C LYS A 10 1.81 -15.92 -15.19
N ILE A 11 2.88 -15.20 -15.51
CA ILE A 11 3.91 -14.79 -14.53
C ILE A 11 3.31 -13.84 -13.49
N LEU A 12 2.57 -12.81 -13.95
CA LEU A 12 1.88 -11.87 -13.07
C LEU A 12 0.92 -12.58 -12.10
N ARG A 13 0.09 -13.52 -12.60
CA ARG A 13 -0.82 -14.30 -11.75
C ARG A 13 -0.08 -15.13 -10.69
N GLN A 14 1.03 -15.77 -11.07
CA GLN A 14 1.81 -16.60 -10.15
C GLN A 14 2.50 -15.76 -9.07
N PHE A 15 2.99 -14.59 -9.43
CA PHE A 15 3.57 -13.62 -8.51
C PHE A 15 2.53 -13.11 -7.49
N LEU A 16 1.34 -12.74 -7.96
CA LEU A 16 0.25 -12.26 -7.10
C LEU A 16 -0.27 -13.32 -6.13
N LYS A 17 -0.40 -14.59 -6.55
CA LYS A 17 -0.74 -15.70 -5.62
C LYS A 17 0.27 -15.86 -4.50
N ARG A 18 1.56 -15.68 -4.81
CA ARG A 18 2.65 -15.82 -3.84
C ARG A 18 2.65 -14.68 -2.81
N MET A 19 2.31 -13.45 -3.21
CA MET A 19 2.13 -12.34 -2.28
C MET A 19 1.02 -12.58 -1.25
N GLN A 20 -0.10 -13.22 -1.64
CA GLN A 20 -1.19 -13.51 -0.70
C GLN A 20 -0.83 -14.55 0.38
N SER A 21 0.13 -15.45 0.11
CA SER A 21 0.60 -16.43 1.12
C SER A 21 1.44 -15.81 2.23
N VAL A 22 1.89 -14.57 2.09
CA VAL A 22 2.60 -13.83 3.14
C VAL A 22 1.56 -13.22 4.06
N LYS A 23 1.50 -13.69 5.32
CA LYS A 23 0.61 -13.19 6.40
C LYS A 23 0.94 -11.75 6.88
N GLN A 24 1.39 -10.87 5.98
CA GLN A 24 1.51 -9.43 6.23
C GLN A 24 1.13 -8.68 4.94
N PRO A 25 -0.11 -8.21 4.82
CA PRO A 25 -0.57 -7.46 3.65
C PRO A 25 -0.19 -5.97 3.73
N SER A 26 0.90 -5.61 4.42
CA SER A 26 1.33 -4.22 4.48
C SER A 26 2.19 -3.91 3.26
N LEU A 27 1.77 -2.91 2.48
CA LEU A 27 2.60 -2.33 1.42
C LEU A 27 3.98 -1.96 2.00
N PRO A 28 5.06 -2.09 1.20
CA PRO A 28 6.37 -1.65 1.65
C PRO A 28 6.31 -0.17 2.05
N PRO A 29 7.13 0.28 3.02
CA PRO A 29 7.21 1.68 3.39
C PRO A 29 7.44 2.55 2.15
N THR A 30 6.65 3.61 2.01
CA THR A 30 6.79 4.55 0.89
C THR A 30 7.92 5.53 1.16
N ALA A 31 8.39 6.23 0.12
CA ALA A 31 9.36 7.31 0.28
C ALA A 31 8.85 8.38 1.26
N ASP A 32 7.55 8.69 1.22
CA ASP A 32 6.89 9.60 2.15
C ASP A 32 6.94 9.09 3.61
N ALA A 33 6.68 7.80 3.82
CA ALA A 33 6.80 7.18 5.14
C ALA A 33 8.23 7.23 5.69
N ALA A 34 9.22 6.98 4.83
CA ALA A 34 10.63 7.06 5.17
C ALA A 34 11.02 8.51 5.55
N PHE A 35 10.56 9.50 4.78
CA PHE A 35 10.80 10.90 5.09
C PHE A 35 10.18 11.33 6.43
N GLY A 36 8.94 10.90 6.70
CA GLY A 36 8.31 11.09 8.00
C GLY A 36 9.11 10.46 9.15
N HIS A 37 9.69 9.28 8.94
CA HIS A 37 10.58 8.65 9.91
C HIS A 37 11.86 9.46 10.16
N PHE A 38 12.54 9.92 9.11
CA PHE A 38 13.76 10.72 9.25
C PHE A 38 13.52 12.01 10.03
N LYS A 39 12.39 12.69 9.82
CA LYS A 39 12.02 13.87 10.61
C LYS A 39 11.92 13.56 12.11
N ARG A 40 11.28 12.45 12.47
CA ARG A 40 11.14 12.05 13.89
C ARG A 40 12.48 11.67 14.52
N VAL A 41 13.34 10.99 13.77
CA VAL A 41 14.71 10.68 14.21
C VAL A 41 15.50 11.97 14.43
N TYR A 42 15.39 12.93 13.51
CA TYR A 42 16.03 14.24 13.67
C TYR A 42 15.53 14.97 14.92
N LEU A 43 14.22 15.01 15.15
CA LEU A 43 13.65 15.59 16.36
C LEU A 43 14.23 14.95 17.61
N GLN A 44 14.27 13.62 17.66
CA GLN A 44 14.82 12.87 18.79
C GLN A 44 16.28 13.25 19.08
N ILE A 45 17.09 13.39 18.03
CA ILE A 45 18.49 13.82 18.14
C ILE A 45 18.58 15.26 18.67
N GLN A 46 17.76 16.20 18.16
CA GLN A 46 17.77 17.58 18.65
C GLN A 46 17.37 17.66 20.13
N THR A 47 16.39 16.86 20.56
CA THR A 47 16.00 16.76 21.97
C THR A 47 17.15 16.27 22.84
N TRP A 48 17.90 15.26 22.40
CA TRP A 48 19.09 14.80 23.12
C TRP A 48 20.20 15.86 23.22
N LEU A 49 20.27 16.77 22.24
CA LEU A 49 21.19 17.90 22.25
C LEU A 49 20.67 19.10 23.08
N GLY A 50 19.52 18.98 23.75
CA GLY A 50 18.92 20.05 24.54
C GLY A 50 18.35 21.19 23.70
N LYS A 51 18.12 20.98 22.40
CA LYS A 51 17.52 21.98 21.52
C LYS A 51 16.01 21.82 21.50
N GLU A 52 15.31 22.92 21.77
CA GLU A 52 13.87 22.98 21.62
C GLU A 52 13.51 23.32 20.18
N ILE A 53 12.89 22.36 19.50
CA ILE A 53 12.32 22.54 18.16
C ILE A 53 10.88 22.02 18.16
N THR A 54 10.04 22.66 17.35
CA THR A 54 8.59 22.43 17.28
C THR A 54 8.27 21.06 16.70
N SER A 55 7.82 20.12 17.52
CA SER A 55 7.57 18.72 17.11
C SER A 55 6.66 18.57 15.87
N GLU A 56 5.70 19.48 15.69
CA GLU A 56 4.74 19.51 14.57
C GLU A 56 5.39 19.70 13.20
N GLU A 57 6.55 20.36 13.14
CA GLU A 57 7.32 20.52 11.89
C GLU A 57 8.12 19.25 11.53
N TRP A 58 8.35 18.39 12.53
CA TRP A 58 9.28 17.26 12.47
C TRP A 58 8.59 15.90 12.56
N GLY A 59 7.48 15.75 11.83
CA GLY A 59 6.85 14.45 11.61
C GLY A 59 5.90 14.02 12.73
N TRP A 60 5.42 14.98 13.50
CA TRP A 60 4.33 14.82 14.46
C TRP A 60 3.17 15.75 14.10
N LYS A 61 1.98 15.44 14.61
CA LYS A 61 0.80 16.29 14.48
C LYS A 61 -0.05 16.20 15.74
N TYR A 62 -0.71 17.30 16.08
CA TYR A 62 -1.64 17.31 17.19
C TYR A 62 -3.00 16.77 16.76
N LYS A 63 -3.52 15.77 17.47
CA LYS A 63 -4.87 15.23 17.25
C LYS A 63 -5.49 14.82 18.58
N CYS A 64 -6.67 15.34 18.87
CA CYS A 64 -7.43 15.02 20.09
C CYS A 64 -6.63 15.25 21.39
N GLY A 65 -5.89 16.35 21.50
CA GLY A 65 -5.12 16.64 22.72
C GLY A 65 -3.81 15.85 22.85
N MET A 66 -3.45 15.06 21.85
CA MET A 66 -2.24 14.22 21.88
C MET A 66 -1.37 14.46 20.65
N LEU A 67 -0.06 14.41 20.87
CA LEU A 67 0.91 14.41 19.80
C LEU A 67 1.01 12.99 19.21
N ILE A 68 0.62 12.85 17.94
CA ILE A 68 0.66 11.56 17.24
C ILE A 68 1.66 11.62 16.08
N PRO A 69 2.37 10.51 15.78
CA PRO A 69 3.33 10.51 14.69
C PRO A 69 2.60 10.67 13.36
N GLN A 70 3.09 11.58 12.53
CA GLN A 70 2.67 11.68 11.14
C GLN A 70 3.43 10.62 10.34
N ILE A 71 2.80 9.46 10.20
CA ILE A 71 3.41 8.30 9.53
C ILE A 71 3.52 8.55 8.03
N MET A 72 2.47 9.09 7.40
CA MET A 72 2.38 9.39 5.97
C MET A 72 1.45 10.59 5.75
N THR A 73 1.73 11.38 4.73
CA THR A 73 0.85 12.47 4.22
C THR A 73 0.11 12.04 2.96
N HIS A 74 0.69 11.14 2.19
CA HIS A 74 0.12 10.66 0.93
C HIS A 74 -0.30 9.20 1.03
N LEU A 75 -1.29 8.82 0.21
CA LEU A 75 -1.63 7.41 0.06
C LEU A 75 -0.44 6.64 -0.53
N PRO A 76 -0.21 5.38 -0.09
CA PRO A 76 0.93 4.59 -0.56
C PRO A 76 0.88 4.25 -2.06
N ALA A 77 -0.31 4.35 -2.66
CA ALA A 77 -0.53 4.20 -4.08
C ALA A 77 -1.81 4.99 -4.47
N PRO A 78 -2.06 5.22 -5.77
CA PRO A 78 -3.32 5.79 -6.23
C PRO A 78 -4.52 5.01 -5.70
N GLU A 79 -5.60 5.72 -5.36
CA GLU A 79 -6.76 5.12 -4.71
C GLU A 79 -7.43 4.03 -5.59
N SER A 80 -7.42 4.22 -6.91
CA SER A 80 -7.90 3.21 -7.87
C SER A 80 -7.10 1.91 -7.81
N LEU A 81 -5.78 2.01 -7.63
CA LEU A 81 -4.89 0.85 -7.49
C LEU A 81 -5.09 0.17 -6.14
N LEU A 82 -5.23 0.94 -5.06
CA LEU A 82 -5.54 0.38 -3.73
C LEU A 82 -6.89 -0.34 -3.73
N LYS A 83 -7.93 0.24 -4.33
CA LYS A 83 -9.24 -0.40 -4.53
C LYS A 83 -9.12 -1.68 -5.35
N MET A 84 -8.26 -1.69 -6.38
CA MET A 84 -8.01 -2.89 -7.19
C MET A 84 -7.32 -4.00 -6.38
N ILE A 85 -6.30 -3.67 -5.59
CA ILE A 85 -5.56 -4.65 -4.77
C ILE A 85 -6.45 -5.23 -3.66
N ILE A 86 -7.29 -4.39 -3.05
CA ILE A 86 -8.21 -4.80 -1.96
C ILE A 86 -9.43 -5.55 -2.50
N SER A 87 -9.88 -5.26 -3.72
CA SER A 87 -11.02 -5.94 -4.34
C SER A 87 -10.64 -7.37 -4.73
N THR A 88 -10.76 -8.28 -3.77
CA THR A 88 -10.75 -9.72 -4.03
C THR A 88 -12.08 -10.10 -4.66
N CYS A 89 -12.09 -10.37 -5.96
CA CYS A 89 -13.20 -11.09 -6.55
C CYS A 89 -13.07 -12.56 -6.15
N LYS A 90 -14.03 -13.05 -5.37
CA LYS A 90 -14.17 -14.48 -5.08
C LYS A 90 -15.09 -15.08 -6.14
N SER A 91 -14.61 -16.09 -6.86
CA SER A 91 -15.30 -16.85 -7.94
C SER A 91 -16.55 -16.22 -8.61
N GLY A 92 -16.39 -15.76 -9.86
CA GLY A 92 -17.48 -15.29 -10.74
C GLY A 92 -17.78 -13.79 -10.59
N CYS A 93 -17.38 -12.96 -11.57
CA CYS A 93 -17.62 -11.50 -11.56
C CYS A 93 -19.12 -11.13 -11.75
N GLY A 94 -19.96 -11.47 -10.78
CA GLY A 94 -21.34 -10.98 -10.68
C GLY A 94 -21.43 -9.48 -10.37
N ALA A 95 -22.64 -8.91 -10.46
CA ALA A 95 -22.90 -7.49 -10.19
C ALA A 95 -22.55 -7.02 -8.76
N SER A 96 -22.36 -7.96 -7.83
CA SER A 96 -22.10 -7.72 -6.41
C SER A 96 -20.61 -7.60 -6.03
N PHE A 97 -19.67 -7.84 -6.94
CA PHE A 97 -18.24 -7.86 -6.61
C PHE A 97 -17.54 -6.50 -6.75
N GLY A 98 -16.48 -6.31 -5.95
CA GLY A 98 -15.76 -5.04 -5.79
C GLY A 98 -15.32 -4.39 -7.10
N CYS A 99 -14.75 -5.14 -8.06
CA CYS A 99 -14.31 -4.57 -9.33
C CYS A 99 -15.48 -3.98 -10.13
N ARG A 100 -16.58 -4.73 -10.30
CA ARG A 100 -17.76 -4.27 -11.06
C ARG A 100 -18.53 -3.17 -10.34
N LYS A 101 -18.61 -3.22 -9.00
CA LYS A 101 -19.18 -2.14 -8.17
C LYS A 101 -18.39 -0.85 -8.28
N SER A 102 -17.07 -0.94 -8.41
CA SER A 102 -16.19 0.20 -8.70
C SER A 102 -16.15 0.58 -10.18
N ARG A 103 -16.98 -0.02 -11.05
CA ARG A 103 -17.00 0.17 -12.51
C ARG A 103 -15.65 -0.11 -13.18
N LEU A 104 -14.85 -1.00 -12.59
CA LEU A 104 -13.57 -1.45 -13.13
C LEU A 104 -13.73 -2.82 -13.80
N ASN A 105 -13.01 -3.02 -14.91
CA ASN A 105 -12.94 -4.32 -15.57
C ASN A 105 -12.15 -5.31 -14.70
N CYS A 106 -12.61 -6.57 -14.64
CA CYS A 106 -11.87 -7.63 -13.96
C CYS A 106 -10.52 -7.82 -14.68
N THR A 107 -9.40 -7.64 -13.95
CA THR A 107 -8.04 -7.79 -14.51
C THR A 107 -7.45 -9.15 -14.13
N VAL A 108 -6.28 -9.49 -14.65
CA VAL A 108 -5.55 -10.72 -14.26
C VAL A 108 -5.17 -10.76 -12.77
N ALA A 109 -5.33 -9.65 -12.04
CA ALA A 109 -5.18 -9.60 -10.59
C ALA A 109 -6.35 -10.23 -9.83
N CYS A 110 -7.52 -10.39 -10.47
CA CYS A 110 -8.63 -11.15 -9.94
C CYS A 110 -8.28 -12.66 -10.01
N LEU A 111 -7.75 -13.20 -8.91
CA LEU A 111 -7.20 -14.55 -8.88
C LEU A 111 -8.23 -15.67 -9.11
N GLU A 112 -9.52 -15.39 -8.89
CA GLU A 112 -10.62 -16.36 -9.01
C GLU A 112 -11.64 -15.99 -10.11
N CYS A 113 -11.32 -15.05 -10.99
CA CYS A 113 -12.20 -14.67 -12.09
C CYS A 113 -11.73 -15.28 -13.40
N ASN A 114 -12.65 -15.96 -14.09
CA ASN A 114 -12.37 -16.63 -15.36
C ASN A 114 -12.54 -15.74 -16.60
N GLY A 115 -12.67 -14.42 -16.41
CA GLY A 115 -13.05 -13.49 -17.49
C GLY A 115 -14.56 -13.36 -17.54
#